data_AF-A0A2C9KW00-F1
#
_entry.id   AF-A0A2C9KW00-F1
#
_cell.length_a   1.000
_cell.length_b   1.000
_cell.length_c   1.000
_cell.angle_alpha   90.00
_cell.angle_beta   90.00
_cell.angle_gamma   90.00
#
_symmetry.space_group_name_H-M   'P 1'
#
loop_
_entity.id
_entity.type
_entity.pdbx_description
1 polymer ?
#
loop_
_entity_poly.entity_id
_entity_poly.type
_entity_poly.pdbx_seq_one_letter_code
_entity_poly.pdbx_strand_id
1 'polypeptide(L)'
;MSSSCEQQTILSDLVEFDALFPRLVNIVTNESDQDKAAEAALGWFKKVCIYNVPKSNRSSGLTVASVYEQLVPDASREDIEVARVLGWCVEMLRAFFFMMDDVLDNSEEREGKACWHKMNGMMAINDSVFLETSVYQLLKIYTSKKAYYVPLLELFLKTTRTTVIGQCMDMLAPGPDQDLDFSRFNMNDYSAVARWKSMACLPVDTALILVAITCSPI
;
A
#
# COMPACT_ATOMS: atom_id res chain seq x y z
N MET A 1 0.87 27.13 21.30
CA MET A 1 -0.58 26.83 21.25
C MET A 1 -0.99 26.15 19.92
N SER A 2 -0.41 26.48 18.76
CA SER A 2 -0.70 25.75 17.50
C SER A 2 -0.21 24.29 17.51
N SER A 3 1.00 24.06 18.03
CA SER A 3 1.64 22.72 18.00
C SER A 3 0.93 21.63 18.83
N SER A 4 0.20 21.99 19.90
CA SER A 4 -0.58 21.00 20.66
C SER A 4 -1.92 20.66 19.99
N CYS A 5 -2.52 21.62 19.28
CA CYS A 5 -3.74 21.39 18.50
C CYS A 5 -3.45 20.47 17.31
N GLU A 6 -2.37 20.75 16.56
CA GLU A 6 -1.90 19.91 15.45
C GLU A 6 -1.57 18.47 15.90
N GLN A 7 -0.89 18.31 17.03
CA GLN A 7 -0.63 16.97 17.59
C GLN A 7 -1.90 16.21 17.96
N GLN A 8 -2.92 16.93 18.46
CA GLN A 8 -4.18 16.33 18.87
C GLN A 8 -5.05 15.92 17.66
N THR A 9 -5.00 16.69 16.58
CA THR A 9 -5.60 16.33 15.28
C THR A 9 -4.93 15.11 14.66
N ILE A 10 -3.60 15.07 14.58
CA ILE A 10 -2.85 13.92 14.03
C ILE A 10 -3.14 12.63 14.80
N LEU A 11 -3.23 12.71 16.14
CA LEU A 11 -3.57 11.58 16.98
C LEU A 11 -5.02 11.11 16.74
N SER A 12 -5.95 12.03 16.50
CA SER A 12 -7.35 11.70 16.17
C SER A 12 -7.44 11.00 14.82
N ASP A 13 -6.77 11.52 13.80
CA ASP A 13 -6.80 10.96 12.43
C ASP A 13 -6.21 9.55 12.40
N LEU A 14 -5.11 9.32 13.14
CA LEU A 14 -4.52 8.00 13.26
C LEU A 14 -5.48 7.00 13.93
N VAL A 15 -6.20 7.41 14.97
CA VAL A 15 -7.18 6.54 15.65
C VAL A 15 -8.31 6.15 14.72
N GLU A 16 -8.87 7.10 13.96
CA GLU A 16 -9.95 6.81 13.01
C GLU A 16 -9.46 5.99 11.81
N PHE A 17 -8.24 6.22 11.36
CA PHE A 17 -7.60 5.42 10.31
C PHE A 17 -7.37 3.97 10.78
N ASP A 18 -6.78 3.77 11.96
CA ASP A 18 -6.52 2.45 12.53
C ASP A 18 -7.82 1.67 12.82
N ALA A 19 -8.90 2.36 13.19
CA ALA A 19 -10.19 1.73 13.45
C ALA A 19 -10.80 1.05 12.20
N LEU A 20 -10.42 1.49 10.99
CA LEU A 20 -10.89 0.87 9.74
C LEU A 20 -10.17 -0.45 9.44
N PHE A 21 -8.92 -0.61 9.86
CA PHE A 21 -8.10 -1.76 9.47
C PHE A 21 -8.72 -3.12 9.81
N PRO A 22 -9.22 -3.38 11.05
CA PRO A 22 -9.85 -4.66 11.37
C PRO A 22 -11.09 -4.95 10.51
N ARG A 23 -11.85 -3.90 10.15
CA ARG A 23 -13.02 -4.03 9.26
C ARG A 23 -12.61 -4.39 7.84
N LEU A 24 -11.57 -3.74 7.31
CA LEU A 24 -11.06 -4.04 5.96
C LEU A 24 -10.47 -5.45 5.87
N VAL A 25 -9.69 -5.87 6.87
CA VAL A 25 -9.18 -7.24 6.98
C VAL A 25 -10.36 -8.22 6.98
N ASN A 26 -11.39 -7.96 7.79
CA ASN A 26 -12.57 -8.83 7.80
C ASN A 26 -13.28 -8.89 6.45
N ILE A 27 -13.37 -7.79 5.69
CA ILE A 27 -13.97 -7.78 4.36
C ILE A 27 -13.18 -8.67 3.39
N VAL A 28 -11.85 -8.55 3.36
CA VAL A 28 -11.01 -9.32 2.43
C VAL A 28 -10.76 -10.76 2.88
N THR A 29 -11.07 -11.09 4.14
CA THR A 29 -10.98 -12.47 4.67
C THR A 29 -12.34 -13.12 4.88
N ASN A 30 -13.44 -12.49 4.45
CA ASN A 30 -14.78 -13.02 4.62
C ASN A 30 -15.48 -13.01 3.27
N GLU A 31 -15.20 -14.04 2.48
CA GLU A 31 -15.98 -14.31 1.28
C GLU A 31 -17.31 -14.93 1.72
N SER A 32 -18.38 -14.16 1.52
CA SER A 32 -19.74 -14.58 1.83
C SER A 32 -20.09 -15.81 0.98
N ASP A 33 -20.29 -16.94 1.65
CA ASP A 33 -20.84 -18.20 1.15
C ASP A 33 -19.94 -19.03 0.21
N GLN A 34 -19.30 -20.10 0.72
CA GLN A 34 -19.73 -21.50 0.52
C GLN A 34 -18.66 -22.60 0.72
N ASP A 35 -17.38 -22.32 0.93
CA ASP A 35 -16.39 -23.40 1.07
C ASP A 35 -15.62 -23.37 2.40
N LYS A 36 -15.97 -24.31 3.30
CA LYS A 36 -15.19 -24.59 4.52
C LYS A 36 -13.72 -24.90 4.21
N ALA A 37 -13.40 -25.35 3.00
CA ALA A 37 -12.02 -25.60 2.58
C ALA A 37 -11.18 -24.32 2.52
N ALA A 38 -11.79 -23.16 2.23
CA ALA A 38 -11.08 -21.89 2.15
C ALA A 38 -10.89 -21.20 3.52
N GLU A 39 -11.65 -21.59 4.55
CA GLU A 39 -11.63 -20.96 5.88
C GLU A 39 -10.23 -20.92 6.50
N ALA A 40 -9.48 -22.03 6.38
CA ALA A 40 -8.11 -22.11 6.88
C ALA A 40 -7.18 -21.11 6.15
N ALA A 41 -7.33 -20.95 4.84
CA ALA A 41 -6.53 -20.03 4.04
C ALA A 41 -6.86 -18.56 4.34
N LEU A 42 -8.15 -18.23 4.51
CA LEU A 42 -8.58 -16.89 4.90
C LEU A 42 -8.14 -16.54 6.34
N GLY A 43 -8.20 -17.52 7.25
CA GLY A 43 -7.67 -17.40 8.60
C GLY A 43 -6.14 -17.21 8.62
N TRP A 44 -5.42 -17.85 7.71
CA TRP A 44 -3.99 -17.60 7.49
C TRP A 44 -3.74 -16.18 6.99
N PHE A 45 -4.46 -15.76 5.95
CA PHE A 45 -4.30 -14.44 5.36
C PHE A 45 -4.61 -13.29 6.34
N LYS A 46 -5.54 -13.50 7.28
CA LYS A 46 -5.76 -12.57 8.39
C LYS A 46 -4.48 -12.35 9.21
N LYS A 47 -3.68 -13.40 9.46
CA LYS A 47 -2.38 -13.28 10.15
C LYS A 47 -1.37 -12.52 9.29
N VAL A 48 -1.33 -12.79 7.98
CA VAL A 48 -0.49 -12.07 7.02
C VAL A 48 -0.78 -10.57 7.10
N CYS A 49 -2.06 -10.19 7.03
CA CYS A 49 -2.49 -8.80 7.11
C CYS A 49 -2.03 -8.14 8.42
N ILE A 50 -2.33 -8.76 9.56
CA ILE A 50 -2.02 -8.21 10.90
C ILE A 50 -0.50 -8.04 11.10
N TYR A 51 0.31 -8.95 10.56
CA TYR A 51 1.75 -8.90 10.72
C TYR A 51 2.42 -7.89 9.79
N ASN A 52 2.00 -7.84 8.52
CA ASN A 52 2.75 -7.15 7.46
C ASN A 52 2.18 -5.79 7.04
N VAL A 53 0.90 -5.50 7.29
CA VAL A 53 0.28 -4.26 6.76
C VAL A 53 0.43 -3.08 7.71
N PRO A 54 0.07 -3.17 9.01
CA PRO A 54 0.26 -2.06 9.95
C PRO A 54 1.75 -1.92 10.29
N LYS A 55 2.48 -1.23 9.41
CA LYS A 55 3.89 -0.86 9.56
C LYS A 55 4.01 0.59 10.02
N SER A 56 5.05 0.86 10.81
CA SER A 56 5.40 2.16 11.43
C SER A 56 4.23 3.16 11.60
N ASN A 57 4.37 4.37 11.06
CA ASN A 57 3.48 5.50 11.32
C ASN A 57 2.30 5.61 10.35
N ARG A 58 2.11 4.64 9.44
CA ARG A 58 1.11 4.66 8.35
C ARG A 58 1.06 5.99 7.59
N SER A 59 2.19 6.68 7.49
CA SER A 59 2.26 8.03 6.93
C SER A 59 1.80 8.09 5.48
N SER A 60 2.07 7.04 4.69
CA SER A 60 1.64 6.99 3.29
C SER A 60 0.11 6.86 3.19
N GLY A 61 -0.51 6.00 4.01
CA GLY A 61 -1.95 5.87 4.07
C GLY A 61 -2.64 7.13 4.59
N LEU A 62 -2.13 7.71 5.68
CA LEU A 62 -2.67 8.96 6.25
C LEU A 62 -2.58 10.13 5.27
N THR A 63 -1.51 10.20 4.46
CA THR A 63 -1.34 11.25 3.45
C THR A 63 -2.53 11.33 2.50
N VAL A 64 -3.15 10.20 2.12
CA VAL A 64 -4.32 10.20 1.23
C VAL A 64 -5.48 10.98 1.85
N ALA A 65 -5.84 10.65 3.10
CA ALA A 65 -6.94 11.29 3.81
C ALA A 65 -6.61 12.77 4.12
N SER A 66 -5.42 13.04 4.65
CA SER A 66 -5.03 14.40 5.02
C SER A 66 -4.95 15.35 3.82
N VAL A 67 -4.48 14.88 2.65
CA VAL A 67 -4.47 15.71 1.42
C VAL A 67 -5.89 15.95 0.93
N TYR A 68 -6.75 14.92 0.97
CA TYR A 68 -8.15 15.06 0.54
C TYR A 68 -8.91 16.07 1.41
N GLU A 69 -8.81 15.95 2.74
CA GLU A 69 -9.47 16.85 3.70
C GLU A 69 -8.98 18.31 3.57
N GLN A 70 -7.68 18.52 3.32
CA GLN A 70 -7.12 19.86 3.10
C GLN A 70 -7.61 20.51 1.80
N LEU A 71 -7.83 19.71 0.75
CA LEU A 71 -8.26 20.20 -0.56
C LEU A 71 -9.79 20.28 -0.68
N VAL A 72 -10.53 19.57 0.18
CA VAL A 72 -12.00 19.54 0.22
C VAL A 72 -12.48 19.81 1.66
N PRO A 73 -12.47 21.08 2.12
CA PRO A 73 -12.81 21.42 3.50
C PRO A 73 -14.22 20.99 3.95
N ASP A 74 -15.16 20.90 3.01
CA ASP A 74 -16.55 20.49 3.26
C ASP A 74 -16.80 19.01 2.91
N ALA A 75 -15.76 18.17 2.90
CA ALA A 75 -15.86 16.75 2.57
C ALA A 75 -16.86 16.05 3.50
N SER A 76 -17.71 15.21 2.91
CA SER A 76 -18.63 14.38 3.69
C SER A 76 -17.87 13.32 4.49
N ARG A 77 -18.46 12.86 5.60
CA ARG A 77 -17.90 11.74 6.38
C ARG A 77 -17.72 10.48 5.54
N GLU A 78 -18.61 10.23 4.57
CA GLU A 78 -18.51 9.09 3.66
C GLU A 78 -17.27 9.23 2.75
N ASP A 79 -17.04 10.42 2.18
CA ASP A 79 -15.89 10.63 1.28
C ASP A 79 -14.56 10.56 2.03
N ILE A 80 -14.51 11.07 3.27
CA ILE A 80 -13.35 10.92 4.14
C ILE A 80 -13.10 9.44 4.47
N GLU A 81 -14.15 8.67 4.77
CA GLU A 81 -14.01 7.22 4.99
C GLU A 81 -13.45 6.54 3.74
N VAL A 82 -13.94 6.87 2.54
CA VAL A 82 -13.39 6.34 1.27
C VAL A 82 -11.91 6.72 1.11
N ALA A 83 -11.53 7.97 1.36
CA ALA A 83 -10.13 8.40 1.29
C ALA A 83 -9.23 7.60 2.25
N ARG A 84 -9.70 7.30 3.46
CA ARG A 84 -8.98 6.45 4.42
C ARG A 84 -8.90 5.00 3.97
N VAL A 85 -9.95 4.45 3.37
CA VAL A 85 -9.91 3.10 2.76
C VAL A 85 -8.88 3.04 1.63
N LEU A 86 -8.80 4.08 0.79
CA LEU A 86 -7.76 4.17 -0.23
C LEU A 86 -6.36 4.31 0.38
N GLY A 87 -6.22 5.03 1.50
CA GLY A 87 -5.00 5.05 2.29
C GLY A 87 -4.56 3.66 2.75
N TRP A 88 -5.49 2.81 3.22
CA TRP A 88 -5.19 1.42 3.53
C TRP A 88 -4.84 0.59 2.29
N CYS A 89 -5.44 0.85 1.14
CA CYS A 89 -5.06 0.23 -0.13
C CYS A 89 -3.59 0.55 -0.49
N VAL A 90 -3.15 1.80 -0.25
CA VAL A 90 -1.74 2.19 -0.42
C VAL A 90 -0.84 1.41 0.55
N GLU A 91 -1.19 1.33 1.84
CA GLU A 91 -0.37 0.60 2.82
C GLU A 91 -0.31 -0.91 2.53
N MET A 92 -1.41 -1.51 2.06
CA MET A 92 -1.43 -2.92 1.63
C MET A 92 -0.55 -3.15 0.40
N LEU A 93 -0.59 -2.27 -0.59
CA LEU A 93 0.27 -2.38 -1.78
C LEU A 93 1.75 -2.21 -1.41
N ARG A 94 2.07 -1.30 -0.48
CA ARG A 94 3.43 -1.15 0.06
C ARG A 94 3.88 -2.40 0.80
N ALA A 95 3.02 -2.98 1.63
CA ALA A 95 3.31 -4.22 2.34
C ALA A 95 3.58 -5.39 1.38
N PHE A 96 2.81 -5.51 0.29
CA PHE A 96 3.09 -6.44 -0.80
C PHE A 96 4.53 -6.29 -1.32
N PHE A 97 4.92 -5.08 -1.74
CA PHE A 97 6.26 -4.85 -2.27
C PHE A 97 7.36 -5.09 -1.24
N PHE A 98 7.16 -4.71 0.03
CA PHE A 98 8.13 -5.00 1.08
C PHE A 98 8.31 -6.50 1.31
N MET A 99 7.23 -7.28 1.32
CA MET A 99 7.34 -8.73 1.49
C MET A 99 8.10 -9.38 0.33
N MET A 100 7.87 -8.90 -0.91
CA MET A 100 8.61 -9.37 -2.08
C MET A 100 10.09 -8.96 -2.04
N ASP A 101 10.38 -7.70 -1.72
CA ASP A 101 11.74 -7.17 -1.55
C ASP A 101 12.50 -7.92 -0.45
N ASP A 102 11.86 -8.18 0.69
CA ASP A 102 12.44 -8.97 1.78
C ASP A 102 12.89 -10.36 1.30
N VAL A 103 12.08 -11.03 0.46
CA VAL A 103 12.41 -12.35 -0.12
C VAL A 103 13.57 -12.24 -1.11
N LEU A 104 13.50 -11.29 -2.05
CA LEU A 104 14.49 -11.13 -3.12
C LEU A 104 15.87 -10.77 -2.56
N ASP A 105 15.91 -9.93 -1.53
CA ASP A 105 17.14 -9.48 -0.88
C ASP A 105 17.57 -10.42 0.27
N ASN A 106 16.78 -11.47 0.55
CA ASN A 106 16.99 -12.39 1.68
C ASN A 106 17.14 -11.66 3.04
N SER A 107 16.38 -10.57 3.21
CA SER A 107 16.47 -9.68 4.39
C SER A 107 16.08 -10.38 5.69
N GLU A 108 16.81 -10.11 6.78
CA GLU A 108 16.55 -10.74 8.09
C GLU A 108 15.39 -10.08 8.86
N GLU A 109 15.39 -8.75 8.92
CA GLU A 109 14.45 -7.99 9.73
C GLU A 109 13.89 -6.78 8.99
N ARG A 110 12.64 -6.43 9.31
CA ARG A 110 11.95 -5.24 8.85
C ARG A 110 11.23 -4.60 10.03
N GLU A 111 11.55 -3.33 10.30
CA GLU A 111 10.99 -2.55 11.42
C GLU A 111 11.12 -3.25 12.79
N GLY A 112 12.25 -3.91 13.04
CA GLY A 112 12.54 -4.59 14.32
C GLY A 112 11.79 -5.92 14.51
N LYS A 113 11.23 -6.48 13.45
CA LYS A 113 10.60 -7.82 13.43
C LYS A 113 11.23 -8.67 12.33
N ALA A 114 11.27 -9.98 12.51
CA ALA A 114 11.74 -10.90 11.48
C ALA A 114 10.91 -10.77 10.18
N CYS A 115 11.57 -10.78 9.03
CA CYS A 115 10.87 -10.76 7.75
C CYS A 115 9.95 -11.99 7.61
N TRP A 116 8.76 -11.81 7.01
CA TRP A 116 7.74 -12.85 6.96
C TRP A 116 8.23 -14.17 6.35
N HIS A 117 9.12 -14.10 5.35
CA HIS A 117 9.70 -15.26 4.69
C HIS A 117 10.72 -16.02 5.56
N LYS A 118 11.33 -15.38 6.56
CA LYS A 118 12.22 -16.08 7.52
C LYS A 118 11.43 -17.01 8.43
N MET A 119 10.17 -16.67 8.71
CA MET A 119 9.29 -17.49 9.54
C MET A 119 8.47 -18.52 8.73
N ASN A 120 8.11 -18.18 7.48
CA ASN A 120 7.13 -18.95 6.70
C ASN A 120 7.66 -19.44 5.34
N GLY A 121 8.94 -19.23 5.06
CA GLY A 121 9.58 -19.63 3.80
C GLY A 121 8.96 -18.97 2.58
N MET A 122 8.94 -19.70 1.46
CA MET A 122 8.45 -19.21 0.16
C MET A 122 6.93 -18.99 0.10
N MET A 123 6.17 -19.41 1.12
CA MET A 123 4.75 -19.07 1.23
C MET A 123 4.53 -17.55 1.26
N ALA A 124 5.53 -16.80 1.74
CA ALA A 124 5.55 -15.35 1.72
C ALA A 124 5.31 -14.73 0.33
N ILE A 125 5.70 -15.42 -0.75
CA ILE A 125 5.45 -14.96 -2.12
C ILE A 125 3.95 -15.01 -2.45
N ASN A 126 3.26 -16.09 -2.09
CA ASN A 126 1.81 -16.17 -2.30
C ASN A 126 1.07 -15.19 -1.38
N ASP A 127 1.51 -15.09 -0.12
CA ASP A 127 0.92 -14.19 0.88
C ASP A 127 1.02 -12.72 0.46
N SER A 128 2.11 -12.31 -0.20
CA SER A 128 2.27 -10.96 -0.73
C SER A 128 1.32 -10.71 -1.91
N VAL A 129 1.17 -11.67 -2.84
CA VAL A 129 0.20 -11.58 -3.95
C VAL A 129 -1.22 -11.49 -3.41
N PHE A 130 -1.53 -12.19 -2.31
CA PHE A 130 -2.84 -12.07 -1.66
C PHE A 130 -3.10 -10.62 -1.22
N LEU A 131 -2.13 -9.94 -0.60
CA LEU A 131 -2.26 -8.51 -0.27
C LEU A 131 -2.54 -7.65 -1.51
N GLU A 132 -1.84 -7.89 -2.62
CA GLU A 132 -2.07 -7.16 -3.87
C GLU A 132 -3.51 -7.36 -4.39
N THR A 133 -3.98 -8.60 -4.42
CA THR A 133 -5.35 -8.90 -4.90
C THR A 133 -6.42 -8.25 -4.01
N SER A 134 -6.20 -8.19 -2.70
CA SER A 134 -7.09 -7.52 -1.75
C SER A 134 -7.19 -6.02 -1.98
N VAL A 135 -6.14 -5.36 -2.48
CA VAL A 135 -6.21 -3.94 -2.88
C VAL A 135 -7.28 -3.75 -3.95
N TYR A 136 -7.24 -4.55 -5.02
CA TYR A 136 -8.22 -4.43 -6.11
C TYR A 136 -9.65 -4.82 -5.67
N GLN A 137 -9.78 -5.77 -4.75
CA GLN A 137 -11.06 -6.11 -4.13
C GLN A 137 -11.65 -4.92 -3.36
N LEU A 138 -10.85 -4.25 -2.53
CA LEU A 138 -11.27 -3.07 -1.77
C LEU A 138 -11.60 -1.88 -2.68
N LEU A 139 -10.77 -1.61 -3.70
CA LEU A 139 -11.08 -0.59 -4.72
C LEU A 139 -12.46 -0.85 -5.34
N LYS A 140 -12.73 -2.09 -5.75
CA LYS A 140 -14.02 -2.46 -6.34
C LYS A 140 -15.18 -2.27 -5.34
N ILE A 141 -15.05 -2.76 -4.12
CA ILE A 141 -16.13 -2.68 -3.10
C ILE A 141 -16.50 -1.22 -2.81
N TYR A 142 -15.51 -0.36 -2.59
CA TYR A 142 -15.73 1.00 -2.11
C TYR A 142 -15.94 2.03 -3.21
N THR A 143 -15.39 1.80 -4.41
CA THR A 143 -15.35 2.84 -5.44
C THR A 143 -16.03 2.46 -6.75
N SER A 144 -16.43 1.20 -7.00
CA SER A 144 -16.95 0.75 -8.31
C SER A 144 -18.13 1.55 -8.88
N LYS A 145 -18.94 2.18 -8.03
CA LYS A 145 -20.08 3.02 -8.43
C LYS A 145 -19.73 4.51 -8.56
N LYS A 146 -18.49 4.89 -8.26
CA LYS A 146 -18.00 6.27 -8.26
C LYS A 146 -17.23 6.52 -9.55
N ALA A 147 -17.31 7.74 -10.08
CA ALA A 147 -16.68 8.11 -11.35
C ALA A 147 -15.14 7.96 -11.36
N TYR A 148 -14.51 8.02 -10.18
CA TYR A 148 -13.07 7.86 -10.01
C TYR A 148 -12.59 6.40 -9.93
N TYR A 149 -13.47 5.39 -10.04
CA TYR A 149 -13.07 3.97 -9.95
C TYR A 149 -11.98 3.59 -10.96
N VAL A 150 -12.22 3.85 -12.24
CA VAL A 150 -11.30 3.47 -13.33
C VAL A 150 -9.98 4.25 -13.21
N PRO A 151 -9.98 5.59 -13.01
CA PRO A 151 -8.76 6.33 -12.75
C PRO A 151 -7.93 5.80 -11.57
N LEU A 152 -8.59 5.43 -10.46
CA LEU A 152 -7.89 4.82 -9.31
C LEU A 152 -7.31 3.46 -9.68
N LEU A 153 -8.09 2.59 -10.33
CA LEU A 153 -7.61 1.27 -10.76
C LEU A 153 -6.40 1.39 -11.69
N GLU A 154 -6.46 2.29 -12.67
CA GLU A 154 -5.34 2.57 -13.59
C GLU A 154 -4.11 3.11 -12.85
N LEU A 155 -4.29 4.01 -11.88
CA LEU A 155 -3.19 4.54 -11.06
C LEU A 155 -2.48 3.41 -10.28
N PHE A 156 -3.24 2.56 -9.60
CA PHE A 156 -2.68 1.45 -8.82
C PHE A 156 -1.97 0.43 -9.71
N LEU A 157 -2.55 0.06 -10.85
CA LEU A 157 -1.93 -0.85 -11.83
C LEU A 157 -0.66 -0.24 -12.44
N LYS A 158 -0.71 1.04 -12.83
CA LYS A 158 0.45 1.76 -13.39
C LYS A 158 1.58 1.87 -12.37
N THR A 159 1.26 2.19 -11.12
CA THR A 159 2.24 2.28 -10.03
C THR A 159 2.89 0.91 -9.82
N THR A 160 2.07 -0.14 -9.69
CA THR A 160 2.57 -1.52 -9.53
C THR A 160 3.51 -1.91 -10.67
N ARG A 161 3.12 -1.66 -11.92
CA ARG A 161 3.97 -1.93 -13.09
C ARG A 161 5.29 -1.14 -13.06
N THR A 162 5.23 0.13 -12.68
CA THR A 162 6.41 1.00 -12.60
C THR A 162 7.39 0.47 -11.55
N THR A 163 6.89 0.14 -10.36
CA THR A 163 7.69 -0.42 -9.26
C THR A 163 8.31 -1.77 -9.63
N VAL A 164 7.55 -2.66 -10.30
CA VAL A 164 8.09 -3.95 -10.77
C VAL A 164 9.22 -3.74 -11.78
N ILE A 165 9.09 -2.80 -12.72
CA ILE A 165 10.17 -2.45 -13.64
C ILE A 165 11.38 -1.94 -12.87
N GLY A 166 11.18 -1.05 -11.89
CA GLY A 166 12.24 -0.55 -11.02
C GLY A 166 12.95 -1.67 -10.24
N GLN A 167 12.20 -2.63 -9.70
CA GLN A 167 12.75 -3.80 -9.03
C GLN A 167 13.56 -4.68 -10.00
N CYS A 168 13.08 -4.86 -11.24
CA CYS A 168 13.86 -5.58 -12.26
C CYS A 168 15.18 -4.87 -12.58
N MET A 169 15.17 -3.53 -12.67
CA MET A 169 16.40 -2.75 -12.90
C MET A 169 17.40 -2.94 -11.75
N ASP A 170 16.91 -2.94 -10.51
CA ASP A 170 17.68 -3.15 -9.29
C ASP A 170 18.32 -4.56 -9.27
N MET A 171 17.54 -5.60 -9.53
CA MET A 171 18.02 -7.00 -9.54
C MET A 171 18.97 -7.32 -10.71
N LEU A 172 18.86 -6.62 -11.83
CA LEU A 172 19.76 -6.77 -12.98
C LEU A 172 21.08 -5.99 -12.80
N ALA A 173 21.24 -5.25 -11.71
CA ALA A 173 22.52 -4.66 -11.36
C ALA A 173 23.51 -5.78 -10.98
N PRO A 174 24.81 -5.66 -11.33
CA PRO A 174 25.80 -6.67 -10.99
C PRO A 174 25.88 -6.87 -9.48
N GLY A 175 25.64 -8.10 -9.03
CA GLY A 175 25.79 -8.50 -7.63
C GLY A 175 27.26 -8.75 -7.25
N PRO A 176 27.55 -8.92 -5.95
CA PRO A 176 28.92 -9.12 -5.44
C PRO A 176 29.60 -10.39 -5.99
N ASP A 177 28.84 -11.36 -6.49
CA ASP A 177 29.34 -12.63 -7.03
C ASP A 177 29.58 -12.60 -8.55
N GLN A 178 29.43 -11.45 -9.21
CA GLN A 178 29.67 -11.26 -10.65
C GLN A 178 30.88 -10.34 -10.88
N ASP A 179 31.42 -10.32 -12.11
CA ASP A 179 32.41 -9.31 -12.49
C ASP A 179 31.79 -7.91 -12.33
N LEU A 180 32.20 -7.22 -11.26
CA LEU A 180 31.63 -5.94 -10.87
C LEU A 180 32.04 -4.85 -11.87
N ASP A 181 31.11 -4.49 -12.74
CA ASP A 181 31.23 -3.29 -13.56
C ASP A 181 30.89 -2.04 -12.73
N PHE A 182 31.91 -1.48 -12.08
CA PHE A 182 31.78 -0.25 -11.30
C PHE A 182 31.38 0.98 -12.14
N SER A 183 31.44 0.93 -13.48
CA SER A 183 30.99 2.05 -14.32
C SER A 183 29.49 2.33 -14.20
N ARG A 184 28.70 1.31 -13.83
CA ARG A 184 27.26 1.40 -13.56
C ARG A 184 26.92 1.97 -12.17
N PHE A 185 27.92 2.15 -11.30
CA PHE A 185 27.75 2.76 -9.97
C PHE A 185 27.85 4.29 -10.08
N ASN A 186 26.99 4.88 -10.90
CA ASN A 186 26.95 6.31 -11.14
C ASN A 186 25.58 6.89 -10.72
N MET A 187 25.53 8.22 -10.56
CA MET A 187 24.31 8.90 -10.08
C MET A 187 23.13 8.80 -11.04
N ASN A 188 23.35 8.61 -12.34
CA ASN A 188 22.26 8.48 -13.31
C ASN A 188 21.55 7.14 -13.13
N ASP A 189 22.31 6.05 -13.04
CA ASP A 189 21.76 4.70 -12.83
C ASP A 189 21.07 4.59 -11.47
N TYR A 190 21.71 5.09 -10.40
CA TYR A 190 21.10 5.16 -9.08
C TYR A 190 19.77 5.93 -9.10
N SER A 191 19.76 7.13 -9.71
CA SER A 191 18.57 7.98 -9.75
C SER A 191 17.46 7.36 -10.60
N ALA A 192 17.81 6.63 -11.66
CA ALA A 192 16.86 5.86 -12.44
C ALA A 192 16.22 4.76 -11.58
N VAL A 193 17.01 3.86 -10.99
CA VAL A 193 16.48 2.78 -10.14
C VAL A 193 15.62 3.34 -9.01
N ALA A 194 16.12 4.33 -8.26
CA ALA A 194 15.40 4.94 -7.15
C ALA A 194 14.05 5.57 -7.59
N ARG A 195 14.01 6.23 -8.76
CA ARG A 195 12.78 6.81 -9.30
C ARG A 195 11.76 5.74 -9.71
N TRP A 196 12.20 4.69 -10.40
CA TRP A 196 11.30 3.66 -10.93
C TRP A 196 10.84 2.67 -9.85
N LYS A 197 11.67 2.38 -8.84
CA LYS A 197 11.33 1.51 -7.71
C LYS A 197 10.48 2.21 -6.64
N SER A 198 10.33 3.53 -6.71
CA SER A 198 9.60 4.31 -5.69
C SER A 198 8.10 4.44 -5.99
N MET A 199 7.30 4.35 -4.93
CA MET A 199 5.85 4.59 -4.93
C MET A 199 5.46 5.88 -4.20
N ALA A 200 6.40 6.79 -3.96
CA ALA A 200 6.19 7.96 -3.09
C ALA A 200 5.05 8.90 -3.54
N CYS A 201 4.75 8.94 -4.85
CA CYS A 201 3.67 9.78 -5.38
C CYS A 201 2.27 9.17 -5.24
N LEU A 202 2.17 7.84 -5.06
CA LEU A 202 0.89 7.13 -5.05
C LEU A 202 -0.14 7.72 -4.06
N PRO A 203 0.22 8.07 -2.80
CA PRO A 203 -0.75 8.64 -1.87
C PRO A 203 -1.34 9.97 -2.34
N VAL A 204 -0.48 10.86 -2.84
CA VAL A 204 -0.89 12.20 -3.29
C VAL A 204 -1.71 12.10 -4.57
N ASP A 205 -1.27 11.31 -5.54
CA ASP A 205 -2.00 11.09 -6.79
C ASP A 205 -3.39 10.48 -6.53
N THR A 206 -3.49 9.56 -5.55
CA THR A 206 -4.76 8.97 -5.11
C THR A 206 -5.71 10.04 -4.58
N ALA A 207 -5.22 10.92 -3.71
CA ALA A 207 -6.02 12.02 -3.19
C ALA A 207 -6.42 13.02 -4.28
N LEU A 208 -5.51 13.37 -5.20
CA LEU A 208 -5.79 14.30 -6.30
C LEU A 208 -6.86 13.76 -7.26
N ILE A 209 -6.86 12.45 -7.54
CA ILE A 209 -7.92 11.81 -8.34
C ILE A 209 -9.28 11.93 -7.65
N LEU A 210 -9.33 11.72 -6.32
CA LEU A 210 -10.56 11.93 -5.56
C LEU A 210 -11.05 13.37 -5.73
N VAL A 211 -10.20 14.36 -5.43
CA VAL A 211 -10.54 15.80 -5.51
C VAL A 211 -11.01 16.20 -6.91
N ALA A 212 -10.24 15.84 -7.95
CA ALA A 212 -10.51 16.30 -9.31
C ALA A 212 -11.90 15.86 -9.80
N ILE A 213 -12.33 14.65 -9.40
CA ILE A 213 -13.58 14.07 -9.89
C ILE A 213 -14.76 14.40 -8.95
N THR A 214 -14.54 14.56 -7.64
CA THR A 214 -15.59 14.97 -6.70
C THR A 214 -15.93 16.46 -6.81
N CYS A 215 -14.95 17.31 -7.18
CA CYS A 215 -15.13 18.76 -7.27
C CYS A 215 -15.33 19.28 -8.71
N SER A 216 -15.36 18.42 -9.73
CA SER A 216 -15.68 18.84 -11.09
C SER A 216 -17.18 19.15 -11.22
N PRO A 217 -17.57 20.35 -11.69
CA PRO A 217 -18.97 20.61 -12.01
C PRO A 217 -19.38 19.71 -13.19
N ILE A 218 -20.43 18.90 -12.98
CA ILE A 218 -21.11 18.12 -14.04
C ILE A 218 -21.79 19.08 -15.00
#